data_AF-A0A139NTW3-F1
#
_entry.id   AF-A0A139NTW3-F1
#
_cell.length_a   1.000
_cell.length_b   1.000
_cell.length_c   1.000
_cell.angle_alpha   90.00
_cell.angle_beta   90.00
_cell.angle_gamma   90.00
#
_symmetry.space_group_name_H-M   'P 1'
#
loop_
_entity.id
_entity.type
_entity.pdbx_description
1 polymer ?
#
loop_
_entity_poly.entity_id
_entity_poly.type
_entity_poly.pdbx_seq_one_letter_code
_entity_poly.pdbx_strand_id
1 'polypeptide(L)'
;MSFDECPQFYQPYDYVKKSIERTSRWAERGLKAHRRPHDQGLFGIVQGAGFEDLRRQSAHDLVSMDFPGYSIGGLAVGETHEEMNAVLDFTTQLLPENKPRYLMGVGAPDSLIDGVIRGVDMFDCVLPTRIARNGTCMTSQGRLVVKNAQFAEDFTPLDPECDCYTCKNYTRAYLRHLLKADETFGIRLTSYHNLYFLLNLMKQVRQAIMDDNLLEFREYFVEKYGYNKSGRNF
;
A
#
# COMPACT_ATOMS: atom_id res chain seq x y z
N MET A 1 1.44 -15.99 -6.14
CA MET A 1 0.07 -15.46 -6.14
C MET A 1 -0.81 -16.36 -6.99
N SER A 2 -2.01 -16.71 -6.53
CA SER A 2 -2.99 -17.39 -7.37
C SER A 2 -3.37 -16.53 -8.58
N PHE A 3 -3.70 -17.16 -9.70
CA PHE A 3 -4.33 -16.47 -10.81
C PHE A 3 -5.80 -16.20 -10.48
N ASP A 4 -6.28 -14.99 -10.75
CA ASP A 4 -7.61 -14.51 -10.40
C ASP A 4 -8.20 -13.61 -11.48
N GLU A 5 -9.47 -13.26 -11.31
CA GLU A 5 -10.10 -12.15 -12.02
C GLU A 5 -10.34 -10.99 -11.05
N CYS A 6 -9.88 -9.79 -11.43
CA CYS A 6 -10.04 -8.57 -10.66
C CYS A 6 -11.20 -7.73 -11.24
N PRO A 7 -12.43 -7.81 -10.70
CA PRO A 7 -13.51 -6.93 -11.09
C PRO A 7 -13.20 -5.49 -10.65
N GLN A 8 -13.69 -4.49 -11.39
CA GLN A 8 -13.71 -3.10 -10.90
C GLN A 8 -14.66 -3.00 -9.70
N PHE A 9 -14.39 -2.06 -8.79
CA PHE A 9 -15.11 -1.95 -7.52
C PHE A 9 -16.63 -1.74 -7.69
N TYR A 10 -17.04 -0.89 -8.64
CA TYR A 10 -18.45 -0.54 -8.86
C TYR A 10 -19.17 -1.44 -9.87
N GLN A 11 -18.68 -2.66 -10.12
CA GLN A 11 -19.37 -3.61 -10.99
C GLN A 11 -20.66 -4.14 -10.34
N PRO A 12 -21.69 -4.52 -11.14
CA PRO A 12 -22.91 -5.09 -10.61
C PRO A 12 -22.65 -6.37 -9.80
N TYR A 13 -23.44 -6.57 -8.75
CA TYR A 13 -23.35 -7.73 -7.86
C TYR A 13 -23.23 -9.07 -8.61
N ASP A 14 -24.11 -9.31 -9.59
CA ASP A 14 -24.13 -10.56 -10.37
C ASP A 14 -22.85 -10.80 -11.17
N TYR A 15 -22.18 -9.73 -11.61
CA TYR A 15 -20.89 -9.83 -12.28
C TYR A 15 -19.81 -10.20 -11.27
N VAL A 16 -19.74 -9.49 -10.15
CA VAL A 16 -18.76 -9.74 -9.08
C VAL A 16 -18.91 -11.17 -8.55
N LYS A 17 -20.15 -11.65 -8.36
CA LYS A 17 -20.43 -13.04 -7.95
C LYS A 17 -19.82 -14.07 -8.92
N LYS A 18 -20.09 -13.92 -10.22
CA LYS A 18 -19.50 -14.81 -11.25
C LYS A 18 -17.97 -14.73 -11.29
N SER A 19 -17.43 -13.54 -11.02
CA SER A 19 -16.00 -13.27 -10.96
C SER A 19 -15.35 -14.01 -9.78
N ILE A 20 -15.90 -13.91 -8.57
CA ILE A 20 -15.36 -14.63 -7.40
C ILE A 20 -15.43 -16.14 -7.57
N GLU A 21 -16.52 -16.68 -8.14
CA GLU A 21 -16.65 -18.11 -8.40
C GLU A 21 -15.60 -18.61 -9.39
N ARG A 22 -15.25 -17.78 -10.39
CA ARG A 22 -14.17 -18.05 -11.35
C ARG A 22 -12.82 -18.02 -10.66
N THR A 23 -12.57 -17.01 -9.83
CA THR A 23 -11.36 -16.90 -9.01
C THR A 23 -11.17 -18.11 -8.10
N SER A 24 -12.21 -18.59 -7.40
CA SER A 24 -12.13 -19.80 -6.58
C SER A 24 -11.74 -21.04 -7.40
N ARG A 25 -12.38 -21.25 -8.57
CA ARG A 25 -12.01 -22.37 -9.47
C ARG A 25 -10.58 -22.26 -10.00
N TRP A 26 -10.10 -21.06 -10.29
CA TRP A 26 -8.72 -20.84 -10.73
C TRP A 26 -7.71 -21.04 -9.59
N ALA A 27 -8.06 -20.64 -8.37
CA ALA A 27 -7.25 -20.87 -7.19
C ALA A 27 -7.05 -22.36 -6.91
N GLU A 28 -8.11 -23.16 -6.96
CA GLU A 28 -8.01 -24.61 -6.80
C GLU A 28 -7.10 -25.24 -7.88
N ARG A 29 -7.27 -24.82 -9.15
CA ARG A 29 -6.43 -25.28 -10.26
C ARG A 29 -4.97 -24.88 -10.07
N GLY A 30 -4.72 -23.66 -9.62
CA GLY A 30 -3.38 -23.14 -9.31
C GLY A 30 -2.72 -23.91 -8.18
N LEU A 31 -3.46 -24.23 -7.13
CA LEU A 31 -2.98 -25.02 -6.00
C LEU A 31 -2.60 -26.44 -6.44
N LYS A 32 -3.45 -27.12 -7.23
CA LYS A 32 -3.15 -28.45 -7.79
C LYS A 32 -1.95 -28.44 -8.74
N ALA A 33 -1.74 -27.34 -9.46
CA ALA A 33 -0.62 -27.17 -10.37
C ALA A 33 0.69 -26.82 -9.66
N HIS A 34 0.64 -26.36 -8.41
CA HIS A 34 1.81 -25.95 -7.65
C HIS A 34 2.63 -27.15 -7.17
N ARG A 35 3.81 -27.37 -7.78
CA ARG A 35 4.67 -28.53 -7.50
C ARG A 35 5.77 -28.27 -6.45
N ARG A 36 5.83 -27.06 -5.90
CA ARG A 36 6.93 -26.60 -5.05
C ARG A 36 6.47 -25.95 -3.73
N PRO A 37 5.56 -26.58 -2.96
CA PRO A 37 5.04 -25.98 -1.73
C PRO A 37 6.07 -25.89 -0.59
N HIS A 38 7.20 -26.63 -0.69
CA HIS A 38 8.24 -26.64 0.34
C HIS A 38 9.19 -25.45 0.28
N ASP A 39 9.26 -24.72 -0.84
CA ASP A 39 10.15 -23.57 -1.02
C ASP A 39 9.48 -22.35 -1.68
N GLN A 40 8.19 -22.45 -2.06
CA GLN A 40 7.41 -21.34 -2.62
C GLN A 40 6.03 -21.24 -1.98
N GLY A 41 5.70 -20.06 -1.43
CA GLY A 41 4.36 -19.73 -0.93
C GLY A 41 3.41 -19.32 -2.06
N LEU A 42 2.31 -20.07 -2.21
CA LEU A 42 1.20 -19.68 -3.09
C LEU A 42 0.09 -19.03 -2.26
N PHE A 43 -0.24 -17.77 -2.53
CA PHE A 43 -1.29 -17.06 -1.79
C PHE A 43 -2.62 -17.12 -2.53
N GLY A 44 -3.71 -17.37 -1.80
CA GLY A 44 -5.08 -17.16 -2.29
C GLY A 44 -5.39 -15.66 -2.38
N ILE A 45 -6.32 -15.26 -3.24
CA ILE A 45 -6.70 -13.85 -3.43
C ILE A 45 -8.20 -13.70 -3.24
N VAL A 46 -8.57 -13.08 -2.12
CA VAL A 46 -9.97 -12.77 -1.79
C VAL A 46 -10.45 -11.63 -2.69
N GLN A 47 -11.56 -11.88 -3.35
CA GLN A 47 -12.26 -10.92 -4.22
C GLN A 47 -13.66 -10.66 -3.68
N GLY A 48 -14.39 -9.71 -4.29
CA GLY A 48 -15.78 -9.41 -3.88
C GLY A 48 -16.15 -7.93 -3.90
N ALA A 49 -15.25 -7.05 -4.36
CA ALA A 49 -15.46 -5.60 -4.40
C ALA A 49 -15.91 -5.08 -3.02
N GLY A 50 -16.93 -4.22 -2.98
CA GLY A 50 -17.55 -3.69 -1.76
C GLY A 50 -18.61 -4.58 -1.10
N PHE A 51 -18.89 -5.77 -1.63
CA PHE A 51 -19.98 -6.61 -1.14
C PHE A 51 -19.50 -7.57 -0.04
N GLU A 52 -19.98 -7.38 1.20
CA GLU A 52 -19.56 -8.18 2.35
C GLU A 52 -19.88 -9.67 2.20
N ASP A 53 -21.08 -10.01 1.71
CA ASP A 53 -21.50 -11.39 1.52
C ASP A 53 -20.63 -12.12 0.47
N LEU A 54 -20.27 -11.46 -0.62
CA LEU A 54 -19.35 -11.99 -1.63
C LEU A 54 -17.92 -12.13 -1.10
N ARG A 55 -17.45 -11.17 -0.29
CA ARG A 55 -16.14 -11.25 0.39
C ARG A 55 -16.10 -12.41 1.37
N ARG A 56 -17.18 -12.63 2.12
CA ARG A 56 -17.34 -13.78 3.03
C ARG A 56 -17.35 -15.10 2.29
N GLN A 57 -18.06 -15.19 1.16
CA GLN A 57 -18.05 -16.38 0.31
C GLN A 57 -16.64 -16.64 -0.23
N SER A 58 -15.99 -15.63 -0.81
CA SER A 58 -14.63 -15.76 -1.37
C SER A 58 -13.61 -16.17 -0.31
N ALA A 59 -13.66 -15.56 0.88
CA ALA A 59 -12.79 -15.91 1.99
C ALA A 59 -13.02 -17.36 2.44
N HIS A 60 -14.28 -17.78 2.63
CA HIS A 60 -14.61 -19.14 3.02
C HIS A 60 -14.08 -20.18 2.01
N ASP A 61 -14.34 -19.97 0.71
CA ASP A 61 -13.88 -20.86 -0.36
C ASP A 61 -12.36 -21.01 -0.34
N LEU A 62 -11.62 -19.90 -0.26
CA LEU A 62 -10.15 -19.91 -0.29
C LEU A 62 -9.55 -20.45 1.01
N VAL A 63 -10.14 -20.15 2.17
CA VAL A 63 -9.68 -20.65 3.47
C VAL A 63 -9.81 -22.17 3.52
N SER A 64 -10.87 -22.74 2.96
CA SER A 64 -11.05 -24.19 2.86
C SER A 64 -9.94 -24.91 2.07
N MET A 65 -9.18 -24.18 1.24
CA MET A 65 -8.05 -24.70 0.46
C MET A 65 -6.70 -24.58 1.17
N ASP A 66 -6.65 -24.01 2.37
CA ASP A 66 -5.47 -23.98 3.25
C ASP A 66 -4.19 -23.34 2.64
N PHE A 67 -4.31 -22.25 1.89
CA PHE A 67 -3.14 -21.52 1.36
C PHE A 67 -2.19 -21.04 2.49
N PRO A 68 -0.86 -20.99 2.27
CA PRO A 68 0.10 -20.44 3.25
C PRO A 68 -0.06 -18.94 3.56
N GLY A 69 -0.89 -18.21 2.80
CA GLY A 69 -1.20 -16.80 3.01
C GLY A 69 -2.38 -16.36 2.16
N TYR A 70 -3.00 -15.24 2.53
CA TYR A 70 -4.19 -14.72 1.87
C TYR A 70 -4.02 -13.27 1.49
N SER A 71 -4.37 -12.94 0.26
CA SER A 71 -4.29 -11.58 -0.28
C SER A 71 -5.68 -11.00 -0.38
N ILE A 72 -5.79 -9.69 -0.23
CA ILE A 72 -7.01 -8.92 -0.38
C ILE A 72 -6.88 -8.18 -1.71
N GLY A 73 -7.56 -8.70 -2.73
CA GLY A 73 -7.58 -8.14 -4.08
C GLY A 73 -8.81 -7.28 -4.34
N GLY A 74 -8.85 -6.60 -5.49
CA GLY A 74 -10.00 -5.80 -5.91
C GLY A 74 -10.24 -4.56 -5.05
N LEU A 75 -9.18 -4.05 -4.41
CA LEU A 75 -9.09 -2.75 -3.75
C LEU A 75 -7.95 -1.95 -4.41
N ALA A 76 -7.91 -0.65 -4.20
CA ALA A 76 -7.17 0.36 -4.94
C ALA A 76 -7.50 0.41 -6.45
N VAL A 77 -8.77 0.16 -6.81
CA VAL A 77 -9.23 0.06 -8.21
C VAL A 77 -10.34 1.06 -8.57
N GLY A 78 -10.58 2.04 -7.70
CA GLY A 78 -11.44 3.19 -7.97
C GLY A 78 -12.33 3.62 -6.81
N GLU A 79 -12.36 2.83 -5.74
CA GLU A 79 -13.08 3.15 -4.51
C GLU A 79 -12.43 4.28 -3.72
N THR A 80 -13.21 4.85 -2.82
CA THR A 80 -12.73 5.82 -1.83
C THR A 80 -11.96 5.14 -0.70
N HIS A 81 -11.12 5.91 0.01
CA HIS A 81 -10.40 5.40 1.19
C HIS A 81 -11.34 4.88 2.27
N GLU A 82 -12.51 5.50 2.44
CA GLU A 82 -13.56 5.06 3.37
C GLU A 82 -14.14 3.70 2.96
N GLU A 83 -14.48 3.52 1.68
CA GLU A 83 -14.98 2.25 1.15
C GLU A 83 -13.94 1.13 1.28
N MET A 84 -12.67 1.41 0.96
CA MET A 84 -11.57 0.46 1.14
C MET A 84 -11.46 0.03 2.61
N ASN A 85 -11.46 0.99 3.54
CA ASN A 85 -11.38 0.73 4.98
C ASN A 85 -12.57 -0.10 5.48
N ALA A 86 -13.79 0.22 5.03
CA ALA A 86 -14.99 -0.54 5.37
C ALA A 86 -14.90 -2.00 4.88
N VAL A 87 -14.36 -2.22 3.68
CA VAL A 87 -14.14 -3.59 3.17
C VAL A 87 -13.11 -4.34 4.00
N LEU A 88 -12.02 -3.67 4.40
CA LEU A 88 -11.00 -4.26 5.25
C LEU A 88 -11.56 -4.65 6.62
N ASP A 89 -12.40 -3.82 7.23
CA ASP A 89 -12.97 -4.04 8.57
C ASP A 89 -13.67 -5.39 8.69
N PHE A 90 -14.42 -5.82 7.68
CA PHE A 90 -15.04 -7.15 7.68
C PHE A 90 -14.17 -8.22 7.01
N THR A 91 -13.33 -7.90 6.02
CA THR A 91 -12.60 -8.94 5.25
C THR A 91 -11.47 -9.57 6.07
N THR A 92 -10.70 -8.78 6.82
CA THR A 92 -9.53 -9.31 7.55
C THR A 92 -9.92 -10.27 8.67
N GLN A 93 -11.11 -10.07 9.26
CA GLN A 93 -11.72 -10.90 10.30
C GLN A 93 -12.13 -12.30 9.78
N LEU A 94 -12.26 -12.46 8.46
CA LEU A 94 -12.63 -13.73 7.82
C LEU A 94 -11.39 -14.58 7.50
N LEU A 95 -10.19 -14.04 7.71
CA LEU A 95 -8.93 -14.67 7.34
C LEU A 95 -8.20 -15.22 8.58
N PRO A 96 -7.55 -16.40 8.47
CA PRO A 96 -6.88 -17.04 9.60
C PRO A 96 -5.83 -16.14 10.23
N GLU A 97 -5.85 -16.01 11.56
CA GLU A 97 -4.90 -15.17 12.31
C GLU A 97 -3.46 -15.67 12.25
N ASN A 98 -3.26 -16.97 12.03
CA ASN A 98 -1.95 -17.60 11.96
C ASN A 98 -1.32 -17.54 10.56
N LYS A 99 -1.88 -16.76 9.64
CA LYS A 99 -1.42 -16.65 8.25
C LYS A 99 -1.35 -15.19 7.79
N PRO A 100 -0.35 -14.83 6.97
CA PRO A 100 -0.17 -13.45 6.54
C PRO A 100 -1.31 -12.97 5.65
N ARG A 101 -1.71 -11.72 5.86
CA ARG A 101 -2.70 -10.97 5.09
C ARG A 101 -2.01 -9.92 4.23
N TYR A 102 -2.19 -10.00 2.91
CA TYR A 102 -1.52 -9.12 1.94
C TYR A 102 -2.52 -8.21 1.21
N LEU A 103 -2.48 -6.90 1.47
CA LEU A 103 -3.28 -5.92 0.75
C LEU A 103 -2.55 -5.45 -0.52
N MET A 104 -3.13 -5.78 -1.67
CA MET A 104 -2.48 -5.57 -2.97
C MET A 104 -2.69 -4.14 -3.48
N GLY A 105 -1.63 -3.51 -3.99
CA GLY A 105 -1.71 -2.23 -4.71
C GLY A 105 -1.88 -0.97 -3.86
N VAL A 106 -1.85 -1.06 -2.54
CA VAL A 106 -2.02 0.07 -1.62
C VAL A 106 -0.66 0.60 -1.14
N GLY A 107 -0.46 1.91 -1.22
CA GLY A 107 0.85 2.52 -0.89
C GLY A 107 0.84 3.95 -0.39
N ALA A 108 -0.33 4.55 -0.16
CA ALA A 108 -0.40 5.85 0.52
C ALA A 108 -0.06 5.67 2.01
N PRO A 109 0.76 6.55 2.62
CA PRO A 109 1.24 6.36 3.99
C PRO A 109 0.15 6.10 5.03
N ASP A 110 -0.96 6.85 4.96
CA ASP A 110 -2.13 6.69 5.81
C ASP A 110 -2.85 5.36 5.59
N SER A 111 -3.05 4.95 4.33
CA SER A 111 -3.65 3.65 4.01
C SER A 111 -2.82 2.47 4.51
N LEU A 112 -1.49 2.60 4.56
CA LEU A 112 -0.63 1.55 5.14
C LEU A 112 -0.89 1.39 6.65
N ILE A 113 -0.95 2.51 7.38
CA ILE A 113 -1.21 2.49 8.83
C ILE A 113 -2.64 1.97 9.09
N ASP A 114 -3.63 2.51 8.38
CA ASP A 114 -5.03 2.11 8.50
C ASP A 114 -5.25 0.62 8.16
N GLY A 115 -4.50 0.08 7.19
CA GLY A 115 -4.50 -1.34 6.87
C GLY A 115 -3.90 -2.21 7.97
N VAL A 116 -2.78 -1.77 8.57
CA VAL A 116 -2.16 -2.49 9.70
C VAL A 116 -3.07 -2.52 10.92
N ILE A 117 -3.74 -1.41 11.25
CA ILE A 117 -4.74 -1.35 12.33
C ILE A 117 -5.84 -2.40 12.12
N ARG A 118 -6.16 -2.72 10.85
CA ARG A 118 -7.16 -3.72 10.47
C ARG A 118 -6.61 -5.13 10.30
N GLY A 119 -5.32 -5.36 10.61
CA GLY A 119 -4.69 -6.67 10.61
C GLY A 119 -4.03 -7.08 9.29
N VAL A 120 -3.72 -6.13 8.40
CA VAL A 120 -2.92 -6.39 7.19
C VAL A 120 -1.42 -6.42 7.53
N ASP A 121 -0.70 -7.40 6.98
CA ASP A 121 0.72 -7.65 7.26
C ASP A 121 1.65 -7.23 6.12
N MET A 122 1.16 -7.27 4.88
CA MET A 122 1.95 -7.05 3.67
C MET A 122 1.27 -6.05 2.73
N PHE A 123 2.09 -5.27 2.02
CA PHE A 123 1.64 -4.25 1.07
C PHE A 123 2.61 -4.17 -0.11
N ASP A 124 2.11 -3.71 -1.26
CA ASP A 124 2.91 -3.31 -2.40
C ASP A 124 2.24 -2.14 -3.12
N CYS A 125 3.04 -1.26 -3.71
CA CYS A 125 2.49 -0.23 -4.59
C CYS A 125 3.56 0.40 -5.45
N VAL A 126 3.17 0.83 -6.65
CA VAL A 126 4.01 1.66 -7.52
C VAL A 126 4.04 3.13 -7.10
N LEU A 127 3.10 3.58 -6.25
CA LEU A 127 2.92 4.98 -5.84
C LEU A 127 4.24 5.69 -5.48
N PRO A 128 5.05 5.21 -4.50
CA PRO A 128 6.25 5.92 -4.05
C PRO A 128 7.21 6.24 -5.20
N THR A 129 7.44 5.28 -6.11
CA THR A 129 8.34 5.52 -7.24
C THR A 129 7.65 6.35 -8.32
N ARG A 130 6.39 6.06 -8.66
CA ARG A 130 5.64 6.76 -9.73
C ARG A 130 5.58 8.27 -9.48
N ILE A 131 5.26 8.69 -8.26
CA ILE A 131 5.15 10.11 -7.92
C ILE A 131 6.53 10.77 -7.77
N ALA A 132 7.54 10.01 -7.32
CA ALA A 132 8.93 10.49 -7.21
C ALA A 132 9.51 10.90 -8.55
N ARG A 133 9.28 10.11 -9.61
CA ARG A 133 9.76 10.44 -10.97
C ARG A 133 9.16 11.73 -11.51
N ASN A 134 7.96 12.08 -11.04
CA ASN A 134 7.28 13.34 -11.35
C ASN A 134 7.63 14.48 -10.37
N GLY A 135 8.55 14.25 -9.44
CA GLY A 135 9.05 15.25 -8.49
C GLY A 135 8.18 15.44 -7.23
N THR A 136 7.23 14.53 -6.95
CA THR A 136 6.51 14.53 -5.68
C THR A 136 7.18 13.58 -4.70
N CYS A 137 7.57 14.09 -3.54
CA CYS A 137 8.28 13.38 -2.49
C CYS A 137 7.41 13.27 -1.23
N MET A 138 7.50 12.13 -0.54
CA MET A 138 6.91 11.90 0.78
C MET A 138 7.91 12.37 1.84
N THR A 139 7.49 13.17 2.82
CA THR A 139 8.38 13.72 3.86
C THR A 139 7.73 13.65 5.23
N SER A 140 8.52 13.80 6.30
CA SER A 140 8.04 13.92 7.68
C SER A 140 7.01 15.02 7.89
N GLN A 141 6.96 16.01 6.99
CA GLN A 141 6.06 17.16 7.03
C GLN A 141 4.99 17.12 5.92
N GLY A 142 4.76 15.95 5.34
CA GLY A 142 3.75 15.74 4.31
C GLY A 142 4.30 15.68 2.89
N ARG A 143 3.41 15.88 1.92
CA ARG A 143 3.73 15.85 0.49
C ARG A 143 4.52 17.09 0.09
N LEU A 144 5.67 16.89 -0.56
CA LEU A 144 6.51 17.96 -1.10
C LEU A 144 6.66 17.81 -2.62
N VAL A 145 6.34 18.85 -3.41
CA VAL A 145 6.59 18.86 -4.87
C VAL A 145 7.87 19.63 -5.16
N VAL A 146 9.00 18.92 -5.29
CA VAL A 146 10.34 19.53 -5.31
C VAL A 146 10.58 20.38 -6.57
N LYS A 147 9.79 20.15 -7.64
CA LYS A 147 9.84 20.95 -8.88
C LYS A 147 9.29 22.38 -8.71
N ASN A 148 8.62 22.70 -7.60
CA ASN A 148 8.04 24.03 -7.35
C ASN A 148 9.11 25.13 -7.32
N ALA A 149 8.75 26.34 -7.71
CA ALA A 149 9.67 27.47 -7.82
C ALA A 149 10.33 27.86 -6.49
N GLN A 150 9.60 27.75 -5.38
CA GLN A 150 10.09 28.07 -4.03
C GLN A 150 11.35 27.28 -3.62
N PHE A 151 11.59 26.12 -4.23
CA PHE A 151 12.74 25.28 -3.92
C PHE A 151 13.96 25.55 -4.82
N ALA A 152 13.95 26.61 -5.64
CA ALA A 152 15.06 26.94 -6.53
C ALA A 152 16.38 27.26 -5.79
N GLU A 153 16.28 27.89 -4.63
CA GLU A 153 17.41 28.29 -3.78
C GLU A 153 17.28 27.72 -2.36
N ASP A 154 16.51 26.65 -2.20
CA ASP A 154 16.38 25.94 -0.93
C ASP A 154 17.56 24.95 -0.77
N PHE A 155 18.58 25.38 -0.02
CA PHE A 155 19.78 24.60 0.26
C PHE A 155 19.63 23.65 1.47
N THR A 156 18.41 23.42 1.94
CA THR A 156 18.10 22.41 2.98
C THR A 156 17.87 21.02 2.36
N PRO A 157 17.97 19.93 3.15
CA PRO A 157 17.68 18.58 2.65
C PRO A 157 16.21 18.42 2.22
N LEU A 158 15.93 17.38 1.42
CA LEU A 158 14.56 17.10 0.95
C LEU A 158 13.57 16.97 2.11
N ASP A 159 13.95 16.22 3.14
CA ASP A 159 13.22 16.04 4.39
C ASP A 159 14.19 16.22 5.57
N PRO A 160 13.93 17.16 6.49
CA PRO A 160 14.83 17.44 7.62
C PRO A 160 14.96 16.29 8.63
N GLU A 161 14.02 15.36 8.66
CA GLU A 161 14.04 14.21 9.60
C GLU A 161 14.46 12.90 8.93
N CYS A 162 14.85 12.95 7.65
CA CYS A 162 15.23 11.77 6.89
C CYS A 162 16.74 11.61 6.81
N ASP A 163 17.22 10.41 7.10
CA ASP A 163 18.64 10.07 7.14
C ASP A 163 19.06 9.22 5.91
N CYS A 164 18.24 9.20 4.86
CA CYS A 164 18.52 8.49 3.62
C CYS A 164 19.69 9.12 2.85
N TYR A 165 20.29 8.37 1.92
CA TYR A 165 21.38 8.86 1.06
C TYR A 165 21.04 10.18 0.37
N THR A 166 19.83 10.34 -0.17
CA THR A 166 19.41 11.58 -0.84
C THR A 166 19.43 12.77 0.11
N CYS A 167 18.83 12.66 1.29
CA CYS A 167 18.74 13.76 2.26
C CYS A 167 20.08 14.12 2.90
N LYS A 168 21.00 13.16 3.05
CA LYS A 168 22.33 13.41 3.62
C LYS A 168 23.30 14.11 2.66
N ASN A 169 23.09 14.00 1.35
CA ASN A 169 24.08 14.40 0.35
C ASN A 169 23.61 15.51 -0.59
N TYR A 170 22.30 15.77 -0.69
CA TYR A 170 21.76 16.70 -1.68
C TYR A 170 20.71 17.62 -1.11
N THR A 171 20.65 18.83 -1.66
CA THR A 171 19.68 19.86 -1.29
C THR A 171 18.43 19.80 -2.17
N ARG A 172 17.34 20.41 -1.71
CA ARG A 172 16.13 20.59 -2.52
C ARG A 172 16.41 21.36 -3.81
N ALA A 173 17.24 22.40 -3.76
CA ALA A 173 17.68 23.16 -4.93
C ALA A 173 18.35 22.27 -5.99
N TYR A 174 19.27 21.39 -5.57
CA TYR A 174 19.95 20.50 -6.50
C TYR A 174 19.01 19.43 -7.08
N LEU A 175 18.17 18.82 -6.26
CA LEU A 175 17.17 17.85 -6.71
C LEU A 175 16.18 18.47 -7.70
N ARG A 176 15.73 19.69 -7.42
CA ARG A 176 14.88 20.47 -8.32
C ARG A 176 15.58 20.72 -9.65
N HIS A 177 16.84 21.15 -9.63
CA HIS A 177 17.63 21.40 -10.83
C HIS A 177 17.69 20.14 -11.71
N LEU A 178 18.07 18.99 -11.13
CA LEU A 178 18.12 17.71 -11.86
C LEU A 178 16.78 17.36 -12.51
N LEU A 179 15.66 17.49 -11.77
CA LEU A 179 14.32 17.19 -12.29
C LEU A 179 13.76 18.23 -13.29
N LYS A 180 14.35 19.42 -13.35
CA LYS A 180 14.04 20.46 -14.35
C LYS A 180 14.91 20.33 -15.60
N ALA A 181 16.10 19.76 -15.45
CA ALA A 181 17.00 19.42 -16.54
C ALA A 181 16.73 18.03 -17.15
N ASP A 182 15.66 17.35 -16.71
CA ASP A 182 15.30 15.98 -17.12
C ASP A 182 16.43 14.95 -16.93
N GLU A 183 17.24 15.16 -15.90
CA GLU A 183 18.33 14.27 -15.53
C GLU A 183 17.82 13.02 -14.81
N THR A 184 18.18 11.85 -15.32
CA THR A 184 17.77 10.55 -14.75
C THR A 184 18.25 10.40 -13.30
N PHE A 185 19.36 11.05 -12.94
CA PHE A 185 19.86 11.02 -11.58
C PHE A 185 18.88 11.62 -10.56
N GLY A 186 18.17 12.70 -10.92
CA GLY A 186 17.14 13.30 -10.05
C GLY A 186 16.00 12.32 -9.77
N ILE A 187 15.58 11.59 -10.79
CA ILE A 187 14.54 10.55 -10.69
C ILE A 187 14.98 9.41 -9.77
N ARG A 188 16.25 8.99 -9.86
CA ARG A 188 16.81 7.94 -8.98
C ARG A 188 16.83 8.39 -7.52
N LEU A 189 17.28 9.61 -7.25
CA LEU A 189 17.39 10.17 -5.90
C LEU A 189 16.02 10.33 -5.22
N THR A 190 15.02 10.84 -5.93
CA THR A 190 13.66 10.99 -5.36
C THR A 190 12.97 9.64 -5.18
N SER A 191 13.19 8.68 -6.10
CA SER A 191 12.62 7.34 -5.97
C SER A 191 13.24 6.58 -4.79
N TYR A 192 14.55 6.69 -4.61
CA TYR A 192 15.25 6.14 -3.44
C TYR A 192 14.69 6.75 -2.14
N HIS A 193 14.53 8.07 -2.09
CA HIS A 193 13.97 8.76 -0.94
C HIS A 193 12.56 8.27 -0.58
N ASN A 194 11.63 8.21 -1.55
CA ASN A 194 10.26 7.79 -1.27
C ASN A 194 10.17 6.32 -0.83
N LEU A 195 10.99 5.43 -1.41
CA LEU A 195 11.07 4.03 -0.95
C LEU A 195 11.62 3.95 0.47
N TYR A 196 12.68 4.69 0.77
CA TYR A 196 13.24 4.76 2.12
C TYR A 196 12.21 5.29 3.12
N PHE A 197 11.46 6.33 2.77
CA PHE A 197 10.41 6.89 3.60
C PHE A 197 9.38 5.83 3.99
N LEU A 198 8.81 5.08 3.03
CA LEU A 198 7.81 4.05 3.35
C LEU A 198 8.40 2.88 4.15
N LEU A 199 9.64 2.45 3.85
CA LEU A 199 10.30 1.40 4.63
C LEU A 199 10.54 1.83 6.08
N ASN A 200 10.93 3.08 6.29
CA ASN A 200 11.10 3.66 7.62
C ASN A 200 9.77 3.86 8.34
N LEU A 201 8.71 4.27 7.63
CA LEU A 201 7.36 4.34 8.17
C LEU A 201 6.91 2.96 8.67
N MET A 202 7.04 1.91 7.86
CA MET A 202 6.67 0.56 8.29
C MET A 202 7.55 0.03 9.43
N LYS A 203 8.79 0.50 9.57
CA LYS A 203 9.63 0.22 10.75
C LYS A 203 9.04 0.87 12.01
N GLN A 204 8.61 2.13 11.92
CA GLN A 204 7.97 2.83 13.03
C GLN A 204 6.63 2.19 13.41
N VAL A 205 5.82 1.80 12.43
CA VAL A 205 4.54 1.09 12.66
C VAL A 205 4.77 -0.23 13.42
N ARG A 206 5.77 -1.03 13.01
CA ARG A 206 6.13 -2.26 13.75
C ARG A 206 6.59 -1.96 15.19
N GLN A 207 7.34 -0.89 15.39
CA GLN A 207 7.75 -0.48 16.73
C GLN A 207 6.54 -0.07 17.58
N ALA A 208 5.61 0.69 17.01
CA ALA A 208 4.41 1.13 17.70
C ALA A 208 3.48 -0.02 18.12
N ILE A 209 3.44 -1.10 17.32
CA ILE A 209 2.76 -2.35 17.71
C ILE A 209 3.46 -2.99 18.91
N MET A 210 4.79 -3.10 18.90
CA MET A 210 5.56 -3.70 20.00
C MET A 210 5.45 -2.89 21.30
N ASP A 211 5.25 -1.58 21.20
CA ASP A 211 5.12 -0.64 22.31
C ASP A 211 3.65 -0.41 22.74
N ASP A 212 2.69 -1.12 22.13
CA ASP A 212 1.24 -1.01 22.39
C ASP A 212 0.70 0.43 22.26
N ASN A 213 1.13 1.17 21.24
CA ASN A 213 0.75 2.57 21.01
C ASN A 213 0.46 2.92 19.52
N LEU A 214 0.04 1.92 18.74
CA LEU A 214 -0.21 2.08 17.31
C LEU A 214 -1.26 3.16 16.98
N LEU A 215 -2.29 3.31 17.82
CA LEU A 215 -3.36 4.27 17.59
C LEU A 215 -2.87 5.71 17.82
N GLU A 216 -2.11 5.93 18.88
CA GLU A 216 -1.45 7.19 19.19
C GLU A 216 -0.44 7.56 18.10
N PHE A 217 0.33 6.57 17.62
CA PHE A 217 1.23 6.75 16.48
C PHE A 217 0.48 7.22 15.23
N ARG A 218 -0.68 6.63 14.93
CA ARG A 218 -1.52 7.01 13.79
C ARG A 218 -2.01 8.45 13.92
N GLU A 219 -2.52 8.84 15.09
CA GLU A 219 -2.98 10.21 15.35
C GLU A 219 -1.86 11.23 15.18
N TYR A 220 -0.70 10.98 15.80
CA TYR A 220 0.49 11.81 15.67
C TYR A 220 0.94 11.93 14.20
N PHE A 221 0.98 10.81 13.47
CA PHE A 221 1.37 10.81 12.07
C PHE A 221 0.42 11.64 11.21
N VAL A 222 -0.89 11.45 11.37
CA VAL A 222 -1.93 12.18 10.62
C VAL A 222 -1.83 13.68 10.86
N GLU A 223 -1.61 14.10 12.11
CA GLU A 223 -1.44 15.51 12.46
C GLU A 223 -0.17 16.09 11.84
N LYS A 224 0.97 15.42 12.06
CA LYS A 224 2.29 15.89 11.61
C LYS A 224 2.42 15.94 10.09
N TYR A 225 1.93 14.91 9.40
CA TYR A 225 1.96 14.81 7.96
C TYR A 225 0.98 15.79 7.28
N GLY A 226 0.03 16.35 8.04
CA GLY A 226 -0.87 17.40 7.57
C GLY A 226 -2.14 16.88 6.90
N TYR A 227 -2.51 15.60 7.09
CA TYR A 227 -3.75 15.02 6.57
C TYR A 227 -4.99 15.79 7.04
N ASN A 228 -4.97 16.34 8.26
CA ASN A 228 -6.06 17.14 8.82
C ASN A 228 -6.20 18.54 8.20
N LYS A 229 -5.19 19.04 7.48
CA LYS A 229 -5.13 20.43 6.98
C LYS A 229 -5.48 20.55 5.50
N SER A 230 -5.48 19.45 4.76
CA SER A 230 -5.74 19.44 3.31
C SER A 230 -6.32 18.10 2.90
N GLY A 231 -7.47 18.10 2.22
CA GLY A 231 -8.04 16.90 1.59
C GLY A 231 -7.28 16.42 0.35
N ARG A 232 -6.24 17.15 -0.10
CA ARG A 232 -5.39 16.73 -1.23
C ARG A 232 -4.20 15.93 -0.73
N ASN A 233 -4.43 14.71 -0.30
CA ASN A 233 -3.36 13.75 -0.03
C ASN A 233 -3.25 12.80 -1.23
N PHE A 234 -2.05 12.80 -1.81
CA PHE A 234 -1.61 12.14 -3.05
C PHE A 234 -2.58 12.07 -4.24
#